data_AF-A0A0B3SP04-F1
#
_entry.id   AF-A0A0B3SP04-F1
#
_cell.length_a   1.000
_cell.length_b   1.000
_cell.length_c   1.000
_cell.angle_alpha   90.00
_cell.angle_beta   90.00
_cell.angle_gamma   90.00
#
_symmetry.space_group_name_H-M   'P 1'
#
loop_
_entity.id
_entity.type
_entity.pdbx_description
1 polymer ?
#
loop_
_entity_poly.entity_id
_entity_poly.type
_entity_poly.pdbx_seq_one_letter_code
_entity_poly.pdbx_strand_id
1 'polypeptide(L)'
;MKHVLVAVGVMVAALSGAAEAQDAVRARVASTGPGFECLSISAREGWQRHETRLTGTLEALRLGRGEGWTVDANTYDRVGPDGHGTADEARLAPYATYKEKSSLPFGRLLYRLDGGKVGHFPSGWTFNTQQIRRVMEFRINDTALQDNAGAVEVCFFEKR
;
A
#
# COMPACT_ATOMS: atom_id res chain seq x y z
N MET A 1 34.14 6.69 54.16
CA MET A 1 34.12 7.35 52.84
C MET A 1 32.71 7.20 52.27
N LYS A 2 32.07 8.33 51.96
CA LYS A 2 30.77 8.41 51.27
C LYS A 2 30.94 7.96 49.83
N HIS A 3 30.02 7.15 49.30
CA HIS A 3 29.51 7.33 47.93
C HIS A 3 28.02 6.95 47.90
N VAL A 4 27.23 7.92 47.44
CA VAL A 4 25.80 7.87 47.12
C VAL A 4 25.68 7.65 45.61
N LEU A 5 24.71 6.85 45.16
CA LEU A 5 24.10 6.86 43.81
C LEU A 5 22.78 6.06 43.93
N VAL A 6 21.63 6.70 44.19
CA VAL A 6 20.66 7.34 43.27
C VAL A 6 20.13 6.40 42.18
N ALA A 7 18.81 6.17 42.28
CA ALA A 7 17.95 5.36 41.42
C ALA A 7 17.74 5.96 40.03
N VAL A 8 17.49 5.13 39.01
CA VAL A 8 16.56 5.44 37.90
C VAL A 8 15.97 4.14 37.36
N GLY A 9 14.65 3.99 37.47
CA GLY A 9 13.91 2.96 36.74
C GLY A 9 13.54 3.43 35.34
N VAL A 10 13.30 2.50 34.42
CA VAL A 10 12.41 2.72 33.28
C VAL A 10 11.69 1.39 32.99
N MET A 11 10.40 1.32 33.35
CA MET A 11 9.47 0.41 32.67
C MET A 11 9.26 0.97 31.27
N VAL A 12 9.65 0.23 30.23
CA VAL A 12 9.19 0.51 28.86
C VAL A 12 8.03 -0.43 28.58
N ALA A 13 6.81 0.06 28.76
CA ALA A 13 5.62 -0.58 28.21
C ALA A 13 5.63 -0.36 26.69
N ALA A 14 5.80 -1.45 25.93
CA ALA A 14 5.74 -1.42 24.48
C ALA A 14 4.28 -1.32 24.01
N LEU A 15 3.83 -0.09 23.70
CA LEU A 15 2.62 0.16 22.91
C LEU A 15 2.96 0.04 21.42
N SER A 16 3.16 -1.18 20.94
CA SER A 16 3.63 -1.46 19.56
C SER A 16 2.54 -1.42 18.47
N GLY A 17 1.42 -0.73 18.70
CA GLY A 17 0.30 -0.72 17.74
C GLY A 17 0.21 0.50 16.83
N ALA A 18 0.77 1.65 17.21
CA ALA A 18 0.47 2.94 16.58
C ALA A 18 1.60 3.53 15.71
N ALA A 19 2.79 2.92 15.71
CA ALA A 19 3.95 3.46 15.01
C ALA A 19 3.97 3.19 13.50
N GLU A 20 3.29 2.15 13.00
CA GLU A 20 3.33 1.78 11.57
C GLU A 20 2.46 2.65 10.65
N ALA A 21 1.49 3.39 11.20
CA ALA A 21 0.59 4.26 10.44
C ALA A 21 1.15 5.68 10.18
N GLN A 22 2.35 6.00 10.70
CA GLN A 22 2.94 7.33 10.59
C GLN A 22 3.77 7.56 9.31
N ASP A 23 4.08 6.50 8.54
CA ASP A 23 4.92 6.57 7.33
C ASP A 23 4.12 6.65 6.01
N ALA A 24 2.81 6.86 6.10
CA ALA A 24 1.95 6.91 4.93
C ALA A 24 1.72 8.35 4.44
N VAL A 25 2.07 8.63 3.19
CA VAL A 25 1.70 9.89 2.51
C VAL A 25 0.20 9.89 2.19
N ARG A 26 -0.40 11.06 1.98
CA ARG A 26 -1.81 11.13 1.57
C ARG A 26 -1.94 10.64 0.11
N ALA A 27 -2.79 9.65 -0.13
CA ALA A 27 -3.13 9.21 -1.47
C ALA A 27 -3.81 10.34 -2.26
N ARG A 28 -3.46 10.45 -3.54
CA ARG A 28 -4.07 11.46 -4.43
C ARG A 28 -5.46 11.01 -4.85
N VAL A 29 -6.47 11.85 -4.62
CA VAL A 29 -7.80 11.65 -5.22
C VAL A 29 -7.73 12.02 -6.70
N ALA A 30 -7.99 11.05 -7.57
CA ALA A 30 -7.99 11.19 -9.02
C ALA A 30 -9.34 11.72 -9.53
N SER A 31 -10.44 11.19 -9.00
CA SER A 31 -11.80 11.63 -9.34
C SER A 31 -12.78 11.32 -8.21
N THR A 32 -13.92 12.00 -8.20
CA THR A 32 -15.00 11.78 -7.23
C THR A 32 -16.34 12.15 -7.84
N GLY A 33 -17.41 11.56 -7.33
CA GLY A 33 -18.79 11.93 -7.63
C GLY A 33 -19.77 11.29 -6.66
N PRO A 34 -21.09 11.43 -6.91
CA PRO A 34 -22.11 10.82 -6.08
C PRO A 34 -21.91 9.31 -5.96
N GLY A 35 -21.62 8.84 -4.75
CA GLY A 35 -21.42 7.42 -4.45
C GLY A 35 -20.11 6.81 -4.96
N PHE A 36 -19.12 7.61 -5.38
CA PHE A 36 -17.79 7.05 -5.71
C PHE A 36 -16.61 8.01 -5.48
N GLU A 37 -15.44 7.40 -5.24
CA GLU A 37 -14.15 8.08 -5.15
C GLU A 37 -13.08 7.21 -5.80
N CYS A 38 -12.20 7.78 -6.62
CA CYS A 38 -11.07 7.08 -7.20
C CYS A 38 -9.76 7.72 -6.78
N LEU A 39 -8.78 6.90 -6.41
CA LEU A 39 -7.44 7.29 -6.00
C LEU A 39 -6.43 6.94 -7.09
N SER A 40 -5.41 7.77 -7.26
CA SER A 40 -4.22 7.44 -8.02
C SER A 40 -3.12 7.01 -7.05
N ILE A 41 -2.75 5.74 -7.10
CA ILE A 41 -1.70 5.14 -6.28
C ILE A 41 -0.43 5.05 -7.11
N SER A 42 0.56 5.88 -6.77
CA SER A 42 1.83 6.00 -7.48
C SER A 42 2.78 4.86 -7.12
N ALA A 43 3.56 4.37 -8.09
CA ALA A 43 4.66 3.45 -7.83
C ALA A 43 5.91 4.12 -7.22
N ARG A 44 6.00 5.45 -7.30
CA ARG A 44 7.12 6.26 -6.78
C ARG A 44 6.97 6.65 -5.31
N GLU A 45 5.90 6.21 -4.67
CA GLU A 45 5.56 6.56 -3.29
C GLU A 45 5.47 5.29 -2.45
N GLY A 46 5.76 5.43 -1.15
CA GLY A 46 5.59 4.36 -0.17
C GLY A 46 4.12 4.09 0.12
N TRP A 47 3.79 3.88 1.39
CA TRP A 47 2.38 3.75 1.80
C TRP A 47 1.61 5.02 1.50
N GLN A 48 0.46 4.88 0.83
CA GLN A 48 -0.41 5.98 0.43
C GLN A 48 -1.77 5.78 1.09
N ARG A 49 -2.08 6.63 2.07
CA ARG A 49 -3.27 6.57 2.92
C ARG A 49 -4.41 7.41 2.37
N HIS A 50 -5.61 6.83 2.35
CA HIS A 50 -6.85 7.53 2.09
C HIS A 50 -7.88 7.23 3.17
N GLU A 51 -8.62 8.26 3.54
CA GLU A 51 -9.85 8.14 4.32
C GLU A 51 -11.01 8.63 3.47
N THR A 52 -11.91 7.72 3.10
CA THR A 52 -13.02 8.03 2.19
C THR A 52 -14.07 8.92 2.86
N ARG A 53 -14.60 9.89 2.11
CA ARG A 53 -15.69 10.76 2.56
C ARG A 53 -17.07 10.21 2.19
N LEU A 54 -17.11 9.14 1.40
CA LEU A 54 -18.33 8.37 1.14
C LEU A 54 -18.99 8.00 2.46
N THR A 55 -20.27 8.29 2.64
CA THR A 55 -20.99 8.08 3.91
C THR A 55 -21.86 6.82 3.89
N GLY A 56 -22.25 6.36 2.70
CA GLY A 56 -23.04 5.17 2.47
C GLY A 56 -22.29 3.85 2.71
N THR A 57 -22.96 2.75 2.41
CA THR A 57 -22.36 1.41 2.51
C THR A 57 -21.45 1.17 1.33
N LEU A 58 -20.15 0.97 1.55
CA LEU A 58 -19.20 0.66 0.48
C LEU A 58 -19.50 -0.74 -0.09
N GLU A 59 -19.71 -0.84 -1.40
CA GLU A 59 -20.10 -2.08 -2.07
C GLU A 59 -18.98 -2.71 -2.91
N ALA A 60 -18.04 -1.90 -3.39
CA ALA A 60 -16.98 -2.38 -4.26
C ALA A 60 -15.74 -1.51 -4.16
N LEU A 61 -14.58 -2.17 -4.29
CA LEU A 61 -13.36 -1.55 -4.75
C LEU A 61 -13.00 -2.17 -6.10
N ARG A 62 -12.71 -1.32 -7.09
CA ARG A 62 -12.26 -1.74 -8.42
C ARG A 62 -10.93 -1.09 -8.74
N LEU A 63 -10.09 -1.85 -9.42
CA LEU A 63 -8.88 -1.31 -10.02
C LEU A 63 -9.28 -0.74 -11.39
N GLY A 64 -9.08 0.57 -11.57
CA GLY A 64 -9.40 1.27 -12.80
C GLY A 64 -8.46 0.89 -13.94
N ARG A 65 -8.74 1.38 -15.14
CA ARG A 65 -7.84 1.23 -16.29
C ARG A 65 -6.70 2.23 -16.14
N GLY A 66 -5.50 1.74 -15.90
CA GLY A 66 -4.27 2.51 -16.02
C GLY A 66 -3.35 1.87 -17.05
N GLU A 67 -2.33 2.59 -17.49
CA GLU A 67 -1.23 2.06 -18.30
C GLU A 67 -0.36 1.04 -17.54
N GLY A 68 -0.70 0.73 -16.28
CA GLY A 68 0.12 -0.07 -15.37
C GLY A 68 1.24 0.74 -14.74
N TRP A 69 2.11 0.02 -14.02
CA TRP A 69 3.28 0.58 -13.33
C TRP A 69 4.45 -0.41 -13.39
N THR A 70 5.66 0.03 -13.06
CA THR A 70 6.86 -0.83 -13.05
C THR A 70 7.78 -0.41 -11.90
N VAL A 71 8.59 -1.34 -11.41
CA VAL A 71 9.60 -1.08 -10.36
C VAL A 71 10.96 -0.65 -10.91
N ASP A 72 11.12 -0.60 -12.23
CA ASP A 72 12.25 0.09 -12.87
C ASP A 72 11.83 0.41 -14.31
N ALA A 73 11.62 1.71 -14.54
CA ALA A 73 11.11 2.26 -15.79
C ALA A 73 12.07 2.13 -16.98
N ASN A 74 13.35 1.89 -16.73
CA ASN A 74 14.36 1.77 -17.78
C ASN A 74 14.53 0.32 -18.24
N THR A 75 14.12 -0.65 -17.41
CA THR A 75 14.46 -2.06 -17.63
C THR A 75 13.25 -2.97 -17.83
N TYR A 76 12.13 -2.73 -17.14
CA TYR A 76 10.99 -3.65 -17.13
C TYR A 76 9.70 -3.00 -17.62
N ASP A 77 8.90 -3.82 -18.30
CA ASP A 77 7.57 -3.44 -18.76
C ASP A 77 6.64 -3.11 -17.60
N ARG A 78 5.60 -2.33 -17.91
CA ARG A 78 4.54 -2.04 -16.94
C ARG A 78 3.70 -3.28 -16.69
N VAL A 79 3.37 -3.48 -15.42
CA VAL A 79 2.59 -4.59 -14.89
C VAL A 79 1.25 -4.11 -14.32
N GLY A 80 0.39 -5.07 -14.04
CA GLY A 80 -0.86 -4.87 -13.31
C GLY A 80 -0.75 -5.29 -11.85
N PRO A 81 -1.90 -5.52 -11.19
CA PRO A 81 -1.97 -5.82 -9.75
C PRO A 81 -1.13 -7.01 -9.34
N ASP A 82 -0.90 -7.96 -10.26
CA ASP A 82 -0.09 -9.14 -9.99
C ASP A 82 1.42 -8.89 -9.87
N GLY A 83 1.90 -7.71 -10.25
CA GLY A 83 3.32 -7.44 -10.25
C GLY A 83 4.07 -8.18 -11.36
N HIS A 84 5.39 -8.23 -11.22
CA HIS A 84 6.30 -8.84 -12.18
C HIS A 84 6.20 -10.37 -12.21
N GLY A 85 6.34 -10.93 -13.42
CA GLY A 85 6.31 -12.37 -13.66
C GLY A 85 7.61 -13.07 -13.27
N THR A 86 7.62 -14.40 -13.37
CA THR A 86 8.76 -15.23 -12.92
C THR A 86 10.10 -14.89 -13.60
N ALA A 87 10.08 -14.51 -14.88
CA ALA A 87 11.28 -14.13 -15.61
C ALA A 87 11.91 -12.83 -15.10
N ASP A 88 11.08 -11.82 -14.84
CA ASP A 88 11.51 -10.55 -14.24
C ASP A 88 11.96 -10.75 -12.79
N GLU A 89 11.22 -11.55 -12.01
CA GLU A 89 11.56 -11.89 -10.63
C GLU A 89 12.93 -12.57 -10.50
N ALA A 90 13.30 -13.43 -11.45
CA ALA A 90 14.62 -14.04 -11.48
C ALA A 90 15.74 -13.00 -11.69
N ARG A 91 15.48 -11.97 -12.51
CA ARG A 91 16.42 -10.86 -12.76
C ARG A 91 16.48 -9.87 -11.60
N LEU A 92 15.35 -9.66 -10.93
CA LEU A 92 15.21 -8.79 -9.76
C LEU A 92 15.68 -9.45 -8.45
N ALA A 93 15.97 -10.76 -8.44
CA ALA A 93 16.36 -11.51 -7.25
C ALA A 93 17.51 -10.86 -6.42
N PRO A 94 18.56 -10.27 -7.02
CA PRO A 94 19.60 -9.57 -6.26
C PRO A 94 19.10 -8.39 -5.41
N TYR A 95 17.93 -7.84 -5.75
CA TYR A 95 17.32 -6.68 -5.12
C TYR A 95 16.22 -7.04 -4.11
N ALA A 96 15.99 -8.34 -3.84
CA ALA A 96 14.84 -8.83 -3.07
C ALA A 96 14.65 -8.19 -1.67
N THR A 97 15.69 -7.59 -1.09
CA THR A 97 15.62 -6.83 0.17
C THR A 97 14.75 -5.58 0.06
N TYR A 98 14.52 -5.07 -1.15
CA TYR A 98 13.68 -3.89 -1.39
C TYR A 98 12.18 -4.21 -1.46
N LYS A 99 11.77 -5.46 -1.27
CA LYS A 99 10.34 -5.80 -1.17
C LYS A 99 9.80 -5.47 0.21
N GLU A 100 8.68 -4.76 0.26
CA GLU A 100 7.89 -4.62 1.49
C GLU A 100 7.42 -5.98 2.00
N LYS A 101 6.90 -6.80 1.09
CA LYS A 101 6.48 -8.16 1.37
C LYS A 101 7.35 -9.12 0.57
N SER A 102 8.39 -9.62 1.23
CA SER A 102 9.40 -10.51 0.64
C SER A 102 8.82 -11.76 -0.05
N SER A 103 7.67 -12.26 0.44
CA SER A 103 6.98 -13.43 -0.12
C SER A 103 6.17 -13.16 -1.39
N LEU A 104 6.09 -11.91 -1.86
CA LEU A 104 5.30 -11.51 -3.02
C LEU A 104 6.21 -10.99 -4.15
N PRO A 105 5.74 -10.98 -5.41
CA PRO A 105 6.49 -10.40 -6.52
C PRO A 105 6.73 -8.90 -6.35
N PHE A 106 7.82 -8.38 -6.91
CA PHE A 106 7.97 -6.95 -7.13
C PHE A 106 6.79 -6.40 -7.92
N GLY A 107 6.42 -5.15 -7.66
CA GLY A 107 5.32 -4.51 -8.38
C GLY A 107 3.94 -4.98 -7.95
N ARG A 108 3.80 -6.00 -7.08
CA ARG A 108 2.50 -6.44 -6.55
C ARG A 108 1.78 -5.28 -5.85
N LEU A 109 0.49 -5.07 -6.13
CA LEU A 109 -0.30 -4.07 -5.40
C LEU A 109 -0.65 -4.59 -4.00
N LEU A 110 -0.25 -3.84 -2.98
CA LEU A 110 -0.47 -4.14 -1.57
C LEU A 110 -1.51 -3.21 -0.96
N TYR A 111 -2.13 -3.68 0.12
CA TYR A 111 -3.01 -2.85 0.95
C TYR A 111 -2.83 -3.10 2.44
N ARG A 112 -3.21 -2.10 3.25
CA ARG A 112 -3.53 -2.24 4.67
C ARG A 112 -4.89 -1.63 4.93
N LEU A 113 -5.65 -2.25 5.82
CA LEU A 113 -6.96 -1.77 6.24
C LEU A 113 -6.82 -1.22 7.65
N ASP A 114 -7.09 0.07 7.84
CA ASP A 114 -6.97 0.73 9.15
C ASP A 114 -5.64 0.47 9.87
N GLY A 115 -4.52 0.55 9.13
CA GLY A 115 -3.17 0.26 9.65
C GLY A 115 -2.91 -1.21 10.03
N GLY A 116 -3.81 -2.13 9.68
CA GLY A 116 -3.68 -3.55 9.97
C GLY A 116 -2.66 -4.29 9.09
N LYS A 117 -2.79 -5.62 9.04
CA LYS A 117 -1.88 -6.50 8.29
C LYS A 117 -1.85 -6.16 6.80
N VAL A 118 -0.66 -6.27 6.21
CA VAL A 118 -0.45 -6.16 4.77
C VAL A 118 -1.13 -7.32 4.03
N GLY A 119 -2.09 -6.97 3.18
CA GLY A 119 -2.71 -7.83 2.17
C GLY A 119 -2.26 -7.45 0.75
N HIS A 120 -2.77 -8.17 -0.25
CA HIS A 120 -2.49 -7.90 -1.66
C HIS A 120 -3.71 -8.17 -2.54
N PHE A 121 -3.77 -7.54 -3.72
CA PHE A 121 -4.79 -7.81 -4.74
C PHE A 121 -4.21 -8.66 -5.85
N PRO A 122 -4.69 -9.89 -6.06
CA PRO A 122 -4.50 -10.57 -7.31
C PRO A 122 -5.49 -10.06 -8.35
N SER A 123 -5.16 -10.29 -9.62
CA SER A 123 -6.08 -10.00 -10.73
C SER A 123 -7.42 -10.70 -10.55
N GLY A 124 -8.49 -10.04 -11.03
CA GLY A 124 -9.85 -10.57 -11.01
C GLY A 124 -10.54 -10.58 -9.63
N TRP A 125 -9.86 -10.17 -8.54
CA TRP A 125 -10.48 -10.11 -7.22
C TRP A 125 -11.41 -8.89 -7.11
N THR A 126 -12.69 -9.14 -6.86
CA THR A 126 -13.67 -8.15 -6.38
C THR A 126 -13.78 -8.17 -4.86
N PHE A 127 -13.61 -7.01 -4.22
CA PHE A 127 -13.76 -6.93 -2.77
C PHE A 127 -15.13 -7.41 -2.31
N ASN A 128 -15.16 -8.19 -1.23
CA ASN A 128 -16.40 -8.34 -0.49
C ASN A 128 -16.64 -7.08 0.37
N THR A 129 -17.90 -6.75 0.60
CA THR A 129 -18.31 -5.54 1.36
C THR A 129 -17.80 -5.52 2.79
N GLN A 130 -17.43 -6.68 3.35
CA GLN A 130 -16.90 -6.82 4.71
C GLN A 130 -15.41 -6.48 4.81
N GLN A 131 -14.70 -6.33 3.69
CA GLN A 131 -13.26 -6.07 3.63
C GLN A 131 -12.90 -4.63 3.29
N ILE A 132 -13.88 -3.76 2.98
CA ILE A 132 -13.61 -2.35 2.75
C ILE A 132 -13.65 -1.64 4.11
N ARG A 133 -12.67 -0.77 4.37
CA ARG A 133 -12.65 0.12 5.54
C ARG A 133 -12.67 1.55 5.06
N ARG A 134 -13.07 2.47 5.92
CA ARG A 134 -13.05 3.90 5.60
C ARG A 134 -11.64 4.42 5.42
N VAL A 135 -10.70 3.85 6.18
CA VAL A 135 -9.28 4.11 6.13
C VAL A 135 -8.57 2.96 5.42
N MET A 136 -7.88 3.26 4.33
CA MET A 136 -7.10 2.29 3.56
C MET A 136 -5.77 2.88 3.15
N GLU A 137 -4.77 2.01 3.08
CA GLU A 137 -3.43 2.36 2.63
C GLU A 137 -3.06 1.43 1.49
N PHE A 138 -2.43 1.96 0.46
CA PHE A 138 -1.99 1.22 -0.72
C PHE A 138 -0.52 1.48 -1.00
N ARG A 139 0.16 0.53 -1.62
CA ARG A 139 1.48 0.74 -2.21
C ARG A 139 1.79 -0.30 -3.26
N ILE A 140 2.80 -0.01 -4.06
CA ILE A 140 3.47 -1.00 -4.89
C ILE A 140 4.52 -1.74 -4.05
N ASN A 141 4.66 -3.06 -4.24
CA ASN A 141 5.61 -3.91 -3.51
C ASN A 141 7.05 -3.68 -3.97
N ASP A 142 7.57 -2.52 -3.62
CA ASP A 142 8.96 -2.11 -3.76
C ASP A 142 9.23 -0.92 -2.81
N THR A 143 10.45 -0.79 -2.31
CA THR A 143 10.93 0.28 -1.43
C THR A 143 12.02 1.12 -2.10
N ALA A 144 12.56 0.69 -3.25
CA ALA A 144 13.53 1.44 -4.04
C ALA A 144 12.81 2.37 -5.03
N LEU A 145 12.10 3.38 -4.50
CA LEU A 145 11.05 4.07 -5.25
C LEU A 145 11.48 4.98 -6.42
N GLN A 146 12.78 5.26 -6.59
CA GLN A 146 13.27 6.36 -7.42
C GLN A 146 13.18 6.07 -8.94
N ASP A 147 13.36 4.82 -9.33
CA ASP A 147 13.30 4.34 -10.71
C ASP A 147 11.94 3.72 -11.08
N ASN A 148 11.04 3.54 -10.11
CA ASN A 148 9.66 3.13 -10.34
C ASN A 148 8.92 4.11 -11.27
N ALA A 149 7.91 3.65 -12.00
CA ALA A 149 7.07 4.53 -12.82
C ALA A 149 5.64 4.03 -12.95
N GLY A 150 4.73 4.95 -13.28
CA GLY A 150 3.31 4.67 -13.45
C GLY A 150 2.54 4.65 -12.14
N ALA A 151 1.25 4.34 -12.26
CA ALA A 151 0.30 4.36 -11.15
C ALA A 151 -0.88 3.44 -11.46
N VAL A 152 -1.66 3.12 -10.42
CA VAL A 152 -2.94 2.42 -10.53
C VAL A 152 -4.06 3.28 -10.00
N GLU A 153 -5.22 3.22 -10.65
CA GLU A 153 -6.44 3.81 -10.12
C GLU A 153 -7.16 2.82 -9.21
N VAL A 154 -7.53 3.23 -8.00
CA VAL A 154 -8.30 2.43 -7.03
C VAL A 154 -9.59 3.16 -6.73
N CYS A 155 -10.72 2.60 -7.15
CA CYS A 155 -12.04 3.23 -7.04
C CYS A 155 -12.94 2.54 -6.02
N PHE A 156 -13.56 3.33 -5.16
CA PHE A 156 -14.59 2.95 -4.19
C PHE A 156 -15.97 3.31 -4.70
N PHE A 157 -16.94 2.45 -4.44
CA PHE A 157 -18.34 2.67 -4.80
C PHE A 157 -19.22 2.42 -3.58
N GLU A 158 -20.19 3.30 -3.35
CA GLU A 158 -21.30 3.06 -2.43
C GLU A 158 -22.37 2.22 -3.12
N LYS A 159 -23.07 1.42 -2.32
CA LYS A 159 -24.31 0.79 -2.72
C LYS A 159 -25.32 1.86 -3.09
N ARG A 160 -25.81 1.81 -4.32
CA ARG A 160 -26.91 2.64 -4.80
C ARG A 160 -28.23 2.30 -4.11
#